data_AF-A0A7J4I0Z5-F1
#
_entry.id   AF-A0A7J4I0Z5-F1
#
_cell.length_a   1.000
_cell.length_b   1.000
_cell.length_c   1.000
_cell.angle_alpha   90.00
_cell.angle_beta   90.00
_cell.angle_gamma   90.00
#
_symmetry.space_group_name_H-M   'P 1'
#
loop_
_entity.id
_entity.type
_entity.pdbx_description
1 polymer ?
#
loop_
_entity_poly.entity_id
_entity_poly.type
_entity_poly.pdbx_seq_one_letter_code
_entity_poly.pdbx_strand_id
1 'polypeptide(L)'
;MPKINEILNRFSKKELQRFAIYISIIFLLLVALLFNKAVFFILGFMVANVIVGILLIPLRSIFFSLSLGLLSAVTCGMAFGVRAGFFAGILVTIPKLIAQGNIGIYSIPPVISYGLTGVLGGLFKGFGVEGIFTVGLIATIFHNLFTGLTIGLLMGGGWGKNLLFWATNIPFNLFLFYFIAPYLLRVMM
;
A
#
# COMPACT_ATOMS: atom_id res chain seq x y z
N MET A 1 19.19 27.34 7.54
CA MET A 1 18.78 26.17 6.75
C MET A 1 17.59 26.57 5.89
N PRO A 2 17.67 26.45 4.55
CA PRO A 2 16.51 26.74 3.71
C PRO A 2 15.37 25.79 4.10
N LYS A 3 14.14 26.32 4.21
CA LYS A 3 12.96 25.51 4.51
C LYS A 3 12.77 24.56 3.33
N ILE A 4 12.56 23.27 3.58
CA ILE A 4 12.41 22.22 2.54
C ILE A 4 11.51 22.64 1.37
N ASN A 5 10.48 23.45 1.65
CA ASN A 5 9.56 24.01 0.64
C ASN A 5 10.24 24.96 -0.37
N GLU A 6 11.27 25.72 0.01
CA GLU A 6 12.02 26.60 -0.91
C GLU A 6 12.91 25.80 -1.88
N ILE A 7 13.36 24.61 -1.46
CA ILE A 7 14.16 23.72 -2.30
C ILE A 7 13.24 23.00 -3.29
N LEU A 8 12.10 22.50 -2.82
CA LEU A 8 11.12 21.78 -3.64
C LEU A 8 10.48 22.68 -4.72
N ASN A 9 10.26 23.96 -4.42
CA ASN A 9 9.69 24.92 -5.37
C ASN A 9 10.63 25.28 -6.54
N ARG A 10 11.92 24.90 -6.49
CA ARG A 10 12.87 25.12 -7.60
C ARG A 10 12.75 24.08 -8.71
N PHE A 11 12.05 22.97 -8.46
CA PHE A 11 11.90 21.88 -9.41
C PHE A 11 10.50 21.88 -10.01
N SER A 12 10.41 21.66 -11.32
CA SER A 12 9.12 21.50 -11.98
C SER A 12 8.39 20.24 -11.47
N LYS A 13 7.07 20.23 -11.57
CA LYS A 13 6.24 19.08 -11.18
C LYS A 13 6.67 17.78 -11.87
N LYS A 14 7.16 17.87 -13.11
CA LYS A 14 7.71 16.74 -13.88
C LYS A 14 9.07 16.25 -13.34
N GLU A 15 9.93 17.15 -12.88
CA GLU A 15 11.24 16.80 -12.32
C GLU A 15 11.10 16.15 -10.94
N LEU A 16 10.20 16.66 -10.10
CA LEU A 16 9.85 16.04 -8.82
C LEU A 16 9.28 14.63 -9.01
N GLN A 17 8.43 14.42 -10.03
CA GLN A 17 7.94 13.10 -10.39
C GLN A 17 9.06 12.16 -10.84
N ARG A 18 9.95 12.63 -11.73
CA ARG A 18 11.11 11.83 -12.18
C ARG A 18 12.03 11.47 -11.03
N PHE A 19 12.31 12.42 -10.14
CA PHE A 19 13.13 12.20 -8.95
C PHE A 19 12.51 11.17 -7.99
N ALA A 20 11.21 11.26 -7.73
CA ALA A 20 10.50 10.27 -6.92
C ALA A 20 10.51 8.87 -7.56
N ILE A 21 10.40 8.79 -8.89
CA ILE A 21 10.53 7.54 -9.66
C ILE A 21 11.95 6.98 -9.51
N TYR A 22 12.99 7.80 -9.71
CA TYR A 22 14.38 7.36 -9.59
C TYR A 22 14.75 6.92 -8.18
N ILE A 23 14.32 7.65 -7.15
CA ILE A 23 14.50 7.24 -5.75
C ILE A 23 13.77 5.92 -5.46
N SER A 24 12.56 5.75 -5.97
CA SER A 24 11.82 4.49 -5.79
C SER A 24 12.55 3.33 -6.46
N ILE A 25 13.07 3.53 -7.68
CA ILE A 25 13.86 2.54 -8.43
C ILE A 25 15.16 2.20 -7.70
N ILE A 26 15.90 3.20 -7.22
CA ILE A 26 17.17 3.01 -6.48
C ILE A 26 16.93 2.31 -5.14
N PHE A 27 15.85 2.67 -4.44
CA PHE A 27 15.45 2.01 -3.20
C PHE A 27 15.03 0.55 -3.46
N LEU A 28 14.31 0.29 -4.56
CA LEU A 28 13.97 -1.07 -4.98
C LEU A 28 15.19 -1.90 -5.37
N LEU A 29 16.19 -1.30 -6.02
CA LEU A 29 17.47 -1.93 -6.32
C LEU A 29 18.25 -2.27 -5.04
N LEU A 30 18.22 -1.39 -4.03
CA LEU A 30 18.81 -1.66 -2.71
C LEU A 30 18.07 -2.79 -1.96
N VAL A 31 16.75 -2.89 -2.11
CA VAL A 31 15.96 -4.01 -1.55
C VAL A 31 16.16 -5.31 -2.36
N ALA A 32 16.38 -5.20 -3.69
CA ALA A 32 16.71 -6.31 -4.59
C ALA A 32 17.98 -7.06 -4.17
N LEU A 33 18.98 -6.32 -3.72
CA LEU A 33 20.26 -6.87 -3.25
C LEU A 33 20.16 -7.66 -1.93
N LEU A 34 19.02 -7.59 -1.23
CA LEU A 34 18.81 -8.25 0.07
C LEU A 34 17.82 -9.43 0.04
N PHE A 35 16.95 -9.55 -0.98
CA PHE A 35 15.90 -10.60 -1.03
C PHE A 35 15.52 -11.02 -2.47
N ASN A 36 16.01 -12.18 -2.92
CA ASN A 36 15.95 -12.52 -4.35
C ASN A 36 14.51 -12.74 -4.89
N LYS A 37 13.64 -13.47 -4.18
CA LYS A 37 12.24 -13.70 -4.64
C LYS A 37 11.26 -12.59 -4.24
N ALA A 38 11.37 -12.03 -3.05
CA ALA A 38 10.41 -11.06 -2.52
C ALA A 38 10.32 -9.79 -3.38
N VAL A 39 11.46 -9.35 -3.92
CA VAL A 39 11.55 -8.13 -4.73
C VAL A 39 10.80 -8.27 -6.05
N PHE A 40 10.86 -9.43 -6.72
CA PHE A 40 10.08 -9.66 -7.93
C PHE A 40 8.58 -9.50 -7.69
N PHE A 41 8.06 -10.04 -6.59
CA PHE A 41 6.65 -9.88 -6.23
C PHE A 41 6.31 -8.44 -5.88
N ILE A 42 7.15 -7.74 -5.09
CA ILE A 42 6.94 -6.33 -4.76
C ILE A 42 6.90 -5.47 -6.04
N LEU A 43 7.83 -5.68 -6.97
CA LEU A 43 7.85 -5.00 -8.26
C LEU A 43 6.61 -5.32 -9.10
N GLY A 44 6.21 -6.60 -9.16
CA GLY A 44 4.99 -7.01 -9.85
C GLY A 44 3.74 -6.34 -9.27
N PHE A 45 3.63 -6.28 -7.93
CA PHE A 45 2.55 -5.58 -7.25
C PHE A 45 2.57 -4.09 -7.50
N MET A 46 3.75 -3.45 -7.53
CA MET A 46 3.86 -2.03 -7.85
C MET A 46 3.28 -1.73 -9.23
N VAL A 47 3.71 -2.49 -10.25
CA VAL A 47 3.23 -2.33 -11.62
C VAL A 47 1.72 -2.58 -11.69
N ALA A 48 1.24 -3.67 -11.11
CA ALA A 48 -0.17 -4.00 -11.07
C ALA A 48 -1.00 -2.91 -10.36
N ASN A 49 -0.51 -2.38 -9.24
CA ASN A 49 -1.22 -1.37 -8.46
C ASN A 49 -1.26 -0.02 -9.18
N VAL A 50 -0.22 0.32 -9.95
CA VAL A 50 -0.24 1.49 -10.84
C VAL A 50 -1.25 1.29 -11.98
N ILE A 51 -1.25 0.14 -12.64
CA ILE A 51 -2.20 -0.17 -13.73
C ILE A 51 -3.64 -0.09 -13.22
N VAL A 52 -3.95 -0.78 -12.12
CA VAL A 52 -5.27 -0.70 -11.45
C VAL A 52 -5.59 0.74 -11.08
N GLY A 53 -4.61 1.47 -10.54
CA GLY A 53 -4.75 2.88 -10.22
C GLY A 53 -5.14 3.74 -11.43
N ILE A 54 -4.52 3.54 -12.59
CA ILE A 54 -4.79 4.28 -13.83
C ILE A 54 -6.17 3.91 -14.39
N LEU A 55 -6.48 2.62 -14.47
CA LEU A 55 -7.77 2.12 -14.98
C LEU A 55 -8.96 2.61 -14.16
N LEU A 56 -8.76 2.85 -12.86
CA LEU A 56 -9.81 3.34 -11.96
C LEU A 56 -9.88 4.86 -11.86
N ILE A 57 -9.02 5.63 -12.56
CA ILE A 57 -9.10 7.11 -12.58
C ILE A 57 -10.49 7.60 -13.01
N PRO A 58 -11.13 7.07 -14.07
CA PRO A 58 -12.46 7.53 -14.50
C PRO A 58 -13.55 7.27 -13.46
N LEU A 59 -13.36 6.26 -12.62
CA LEU A 59 -14.31 5.82 -11.60
C LEU A 59 -14.00 6.40 -10.21
N ARG A 60 -13.18 7.46 -10.15
CA ARG A 60 -12.69 8.06 -8.91
C ARG A 60 -13.80 8.41 -7.92
N SER A 61 -14.95 8.90 -8.40
CA SER A 61 -16.09 9.29 -7.57
C SER A 61 -16.70 8.13 -6.78
N ILE A 62 -16.51 6.89 -7.23
CA ILE A 62 -17.10 5.67 -6.67
C ILE A 62 -16.04 4.81 -5.95
N PHE A 63 -14.82 4.74 -6.50
CA PHE A 63 -13.77 3.81 -6.04
C PHE A 63 -12.52 4.52 -5.54
N PHE A 64 -12.70 5.60 -4.77
CA PHE A 64 -11.65 6.58 -4.42
C PHE A 64 -10.35 5.99 -3.81
N SER A 65 -10.28 4.70 -3.46
CA SER A 65 -9.10 4.14 -2.80
C SER A 65 -8.72 2.69 -3.06
N LEU A 66 -9.34 1.97 -4.01
CA LEU A 66 -9.03 0.54 -4.18
C LEU A 66 -7.55 0.33 -4.52
N SER A 67 -6.82 -0.34 -3.64
CA SER A 67 -5.37 -0.49 -3.69
C SER A 67 -5.00 -1.95 -3.48
N LEU A 68 -4.01 -2.42 -4.24
CA LEU A 68 -3.38 -3.71 -3.97
C LEU A 68 -2.38 -3.64 -2.80
N GLY A 69 -2.17 -2.45 -2.22
CA GLY A 69 -1.21 -2.23 -1.14
C GLY A 69 -1.41 -3.14 0.08
N LEU A 70 -2.66 -3.37 0.48
CA LEU A 70 -2.99 -4.27 1.59
C LEU A 70 -2.68 -5.73 1.25
N LEU A 71 -3.16 -6.16 0.06
CA LEU A 71 -2.93 -7.52 -0.45
C LEU A 71 -1.44 -7.81 -0.53
N SER A 72 -0.66 -6.91 -1.15
CA SER A 72 0.79 -7.05 -1.29
C SER A 72 1.51 -7.05 0.06
N ALA A 73 1.11 -6.19 1.00
CA ALA A 73 1.73 -6.12 2.31
C ALA A 73 1.57 -7.45 3.07
N VAL A 74 0.34 -7.95 3.13
CA VAL A 74 0.01 -9.16 3.88
C VAL A 74 0.59 -10.40 3.22
N THR A 75 0.47 -10.56 1.90
CA THR A 75 1.01 -11.74 1.20
C THR A 75 2.55 -11.77 1.24
N CYS A 76 3.23 -10.63 1.04
CA CYS A 76 4.68 -10.56 1.19
C CYS A 76 5.10 -10.77 2.65
N GLY A 77 4.33 -10.29 3.62
CA GLY A 77 4.55 -10.54 5.05
C GLY A 77 4.50 -12.03 5.36
N MET A 78 3.45 -12.72 4.93
CA MET A 78 3.28 -14.16 5.16
C MET A 78 4.25 -15.02 4.34
N ALA A 79 4.63 -14.63 3.13
CA ALA A 79 5.58 -15.40 2.32
C ALA A 79 7.02 -15.20 2.80
N PHE A 80 7.45 -13.95 2.99
CA PHE A 80 8.86 -13.56 3.10
C PHE A 80 9.22 -12.89 4.43
N GLY A 81 8.26 -12.74 5.35
CA GLY A 81 8.46 -12.21 6.69
C GLY A 81 8.22 -10.70 6.84
N VAL A 82 8.35 -10.23 8.07
CA VAL A 82 7.96 -8.87 8.52
C VAL A 82 8.55 -7.75 7.65
N ARG A 83 9.86 -7.83 7.34
CA ARG A 83 10.55 -6.77 6.57
C ARG A 83 9.97 -6.64 5.16
N ALA A 84 9.78 -7.78 4.48
CA ALA A 84 9.22 -7.79 3.14
C ALA A 84 7.77 -7.28 3.12
N GLY A 85 6.95 -7.68 4.10
CA GLY A 85 5.58 -7.18 4.22
C GLY A 85 5.52 -5.66 4.43
N PHE A 86 6.35 -5.12 5.33
CA PHE A 86 6.43 -3.68 5.59
C PHE A 86 6.79 -2.89 4.33
N PHE A 87 7.86 -3.29 3.64
CA PHE A 87 8.28 -2.61 2.42
C PHE A 87 7.29 -2.79 1.28
N ALA A 88 6.68 -3.96 1.13
CA ALA A 88 5.63 -4.16 0.14
C ALA A 88 4.47 -3.19 0.33
N GLY A 89 3.96 -3.02 1.55
CA GLY A 89 2.86 -2.09 1.83
C GLY A 89 3.17 -0.64 1.48
N ILE A 90 4.39 -0.19 1.76
CA ILE A 90 4.83 1.18 1.46
C ILE A 90 5.10 1.36 -0.04
N LEU A 91 5.97 0.52 -0.60
CA LEU A 91 6.49 0.68 -1.96
C LEU A 91 5.45 0.41 -3.04
N VAL A 92 4.48 -0.48 -2.79
CA VAL A 92 3.39 -0.73 -3.75
C VAL A 92 2.44 0.46 -3.84
N THR A 93 2.30 1.22 -2.76
CA THR A 93 1.29 2.29 -2.68
C THR A 93 1.80 3.63 -3.22
N ILE A 94 3.07 3.99 -2.97
CA ILE A 94 3.63 5.29 -3.36
C ILE A 94 3.57 5.55 -4.89
N PRO A 95 3.98 4.64 -5.78
CA PRO A 95 3.94 4.85 -7.23
C PRO A 95 2.54 5.07 -7.76
N LYS A 96 1.56 4.33 -7.23
CA LYS A 96 0.15 4.53 -7.58
C LYS A 96 -0.31 5.95 -7.21
N LEU A 97 0.04 6.41 -6.01
CA LEU A 97 -0.31 7.77 -5.57
C LEU A 97 0.34 8.84 -6.46
N ILE A 98 1.60 8.63 -6.89
CA ILE A 98 2.29 9.49 -7.85
C ILE A 98 1.54 9.51 -9.18
N ALA A 99 1.24 8.34 -9.74
CA ALA A 99 0.58 8.18 -11.04
C ALA A 99 -0.81 8.82 -11.09
N GLN A 100 -1.55 8.73 -9.98
CA GLN A 100 -2.87 9.35 -9.84
C GLN A 100 -2.78 10.85 -9.50
N GLY A 101 -1.61 11.40 -9.17
CA GLY A 101 -1.47 12.77 -8.68
C GLY A 101 -2.11 13.01 -7.30
N ASN A 102 -2.19 11.96 -6.48
CA ASN A 102 -2.87 11.90 -5.18
C ASN A 102 -1.90 11.98 -3.99
N ILE A 103 -0.69 12.50 -4.18
CA ILE A 103 0.23 12.72 -3.07
C ILE A 103 -0.18 13.97 -2.30
N GLY A 104 -0.51 13.79 -1.03
CA GLY A 104 -0.80 14.88 -0.10
C GLY A 104 -0.71 14.40 1.34
N ILE A 105 -0.96 15.30 2.30
CA ILE A 105 -0.85 14.94 3.72
C ILE A 105 -1.79 13.77 4.10
N TYR A 106 -2.98 13.70 3.48
CA TYR A 106 -3.96 12.63 3.68
C TYR A 106 -3.57 11.26 3.09
N SER A 107 -2.54 11.19 2.23
CA SER A 107 -2.03 9.91 1.73
C SER A 107 -1.03 9.24 2.69
N ILE A 108 -0.53 9.98 3.68
CA ILE A 108 0.46 9.47 4.65
C ILE A 108 -0.13 8.36 5.54
N PRO A 109 -1.30 8.53 6.20
CA PRO A 109 -1.82 7.49 7.08
C PRO A 109 -2.10 6.16 6.35
N PRO A 110 -2.69 6.13 5.14
CA PRO A 110 -2.83 4.89 4.38
C PRO A 110 -1.52 4.20 4.06
N VAL A 111 -0.48 4.93 3.62
CA VAL A 111 0.83 4.35 3.29
C VAL A 111 1.47 3.71 4.52
N ILE A 112 1.47 4.42 5.66
CA ILE A 112 1.98 3.88 6.92
C ILE A 112 1.19 2.65 7.33
N SER A 113 -0.14 2.74 7.25
CA SER A 113 -1.03 1.65 7.61
C SER A 113 -0.79 0.39 6.78
N TYR A 114 -0.59 0.52 5.46
CA TYR A 114 -0.23 -0.64 4.63
C TYR A 114 1.09 -1.27 5.07
N GLY A 115 2.11 -0.48 5.38
CA GLY A 115 3.35 -0.99 5.97
C GLY A 115 3.11 -1.79 7.25
N LEU A 116 2.31 -1.24 8.18
CA LEU A 116 1.97 -1.90 9.44
C LEU A 116 1.17 -3.19 9.23
N THR A 117 0.25 -3.24 8.26
CA THR A 117 -0.47 -4.49 7.93
C THR A 117 0.45 -5.58 7.37
N GLY A 118 1.52 -5.20 6.68
CA GLY A 118 2.54 -6.16 6.25
C GLY A 118 3.36 -6.73 7.40
N VAL A 119 3.63 -5.91 8.42
CA VAL A 119 4.22 -6.38 9.69
C VAL A 119 3.31 -7.41 10.35
N LEU A 120 1.99 -7.14 10.43
CA LEU A 120 1.02 -8.10 10.97
C LEU A 120 1.06 -9.42 10.21
N GLY A 121 1.09 -9.39 8.86
CA GLY A 121 1.21 -10.59 8.05
C GLY A 121 2.46 -11.44 8.38
N GLY A 122 3.61 -10.79 8.56
CA GLY A 122 4.84 -11.47 8.95
C GLY A 122 4.82 -12.03 10.37
N LEU A 123 4.23 -11.30 11.33
CA LEU A 123 4.10 -11.74 12.72
C LEU A 123 3.15 -12.93 12.84
N PHE A 124 2.00 -12.89 12.16
CA PHE A 124 1.03 -13.98 12.19
C PHE A 124 1.57 -15.28 11.62
N LYS A 125 2.44 -15.21 10.59
CA LYS A 125 3.22 -16.37 10.14
C LYS A 125 4.11 -16.92 11.27
N GLY A 126 4.83 -16.04 11.95
CA GLY A 126 5.69 -16.41 13.09
C GLY A 126 4.93 -17.04 14.26
N PHE A 127 3.65 -16.69 14.43
CA PHE A 127 2.75 -17.28 15.43
C PHE A 127 1.99 -18.53 14.95
N GLY A 128 2.25 -19.02 13.73
CA GLY A 128 1.62 -20.24 13.20
C GLY A 128 0.17 -20.06 12.73
N VAL A 129 -0.27 -18.83 12.41
CA VAL A 129 -1.59 -18.60 11.82
C VAL A 129 -1.53 -18.89 10.31
N GLU A 130 -2.18 -19.96 9.88
CA GLU A 130 -2.10 -20.42 8.48
C GLU A 130 -3.15 -19.81 7.54
N GLY A 131 -4.20 -19.19 8.07
CA GLY A 131 -5.31 -18.65 7.28
C GLY A 131 -5.03 -17.27 6.68
N ILE A 132 -4.57 -17.20 5.43
CA ILE A 132 -4.36 -15.92 4.69
C ILE A 132 -5.61 -15.03 4.66
N PHE A 133 -6.81 -15.63 4.59
CA PHE A 133 -8.06 -14.88 4.66
C PHE A 133 -8.28 -14.25 6.04
N THR A 134 -8.02 -14.99 7.12
CA THR A 134 -8.12 -14.48 8.49
C THR A 134 -7.14 -13.34 8.74
N VAL A 135 -5.89 -13.50 8.31
CA VAL A 135 -4.88 -12.44 8.40
C VAL A 135 -5.32 -11.22 7.58
N GLY A 136 -5.84 -11.45 6.37
CA GLY A 136 -6.37 -10.41 5.50
C GLY A 136 -7.57 -9.65 6.09
N LEU A 137 -8.49 -10.34 6.77
CA LEU A 137 -9.62 -9.74 7.48
C LEU A 137 -9.12 -8.83 8.60
N ILE A 138 -8.22 -9.32 9.45
CA ILE A 138 -7.63 -8.53 10.54
C ILE A 138 -6.90 -7.31 10.00
N ALA A 139 -6.07 -7.50 8.98
CA ALA A 139 -5.35 -6.41 8.31
C ALA A 139 -6.31 -5.37 7.71
N THR A 140 -7.41 -5.81 7.10
CA THR A 140 -8.43 -4.93 6.53
C THR A 140 -9.09 -4.09 7.62
N ILE A 141 -9.52 -4.71 8.72
CA ILE A 141 -10.13 -4.00 9.85
C ILE A 141 -9.13 -2.99 10.44
N PHE A 142 -7.91 -3.44 10.73
CA PHE A 142 -6.85 -2.59 11.25
C PHE A 142 -6.59 -1.39 10.33
N HIS A 143 -6.45 -1.63 9.02
CA HIS A 143 -6.19 -0.56 8.06
C HIS A 143 -7.29 0.49 8.05
N ASN A 144 -8.54 0.05 7.98
CA ASN A 144 -9.69 0.94 7.88
C ASN A 144 -9.88 1.74 9.17
N LEU A 145 -9.70 1.12 10.35
CA LEU A 145 -9.74 1.82 11.63
C LEU A 145 -8.58 2.80 11.77
N PHE A 146 -7.34 2.37 11.50
CA PHE A 146 -6.16 3.23 11.61
C PHE A 146 -6.29 4.46 10.71
N THR A 147 -6.63 4.26 9.45
CA THR A 147 -6.75 5.36 8.48
C THR A 147 -7.94 6.26 8.78
N GLY A 148 -9.11 5.69 9.07
CA GLY A 148 -10.32 6.45 9.35
C GLY A 148 -10.22 7.26 10.64
N LEU A 149 -9.66 6.69 11.71
CA LEU A 149 -9.42 7.42 12.97
C LEU A 149 -8.35 8.50 12.78
N THR A 150 -7.23 8.19 12.13
CA THR A 150 -6.17 9.20 11.89
C THR A 150 -6.69 10.37 11.05
N ILE A 151 -7.37 10.09 9.94
CA ILE A 151 -7.87 11.14 9.04
C ILE A 151 -9.05 11.88 9.67
N GLY A 152 -10.01 11.17 10.26
CA GLY A 152 -11.22 11.75 10.83
C GLY A 152 -10.96 12.56 12.10
N LEU A 153 -10.24 11.99 13.07
CA LEU A 153 -10.02 12.62 14.38
C LEU A 153 -8.81 13.56 14.38
N LEU A 154 -7.69 13.16 13.77
CA LEU A 154 -6.43 13.91 13.90
C LEU A 154 -6.20 14.91 12.79
N MET A 155 -6.88 14.75 11.65
CA MET A 155 -6.67 15.60 10.47
C MET A 155 -7.92 16.35 10.02
N GLY A 156 -9.02 16.28 10.79
CA GLY A 156 -10.27 17.01 10.49
C GLY A 156 -11.01 16.52 9.24
N GLY A 157 -10.80 15.27 8.83
CA GLY A 157 -11.47 14.67 7.68
C GLY A 157 -12.96 14.40 7.93
N GLY A 158 -13.79 14.57 6.89
CA GLY A 158 -15.23 14.35 6.99
C GLY A 158 -15.60 12.86 7.13
N TRP A 159 -16.35 12.51 8.18
CA TRP A 159 -16.79 11.15 8.49
C TRP A 159 -17.58 10.46 7.38
N GLY A 160 -18.39 11.20 6.61
CA GLY A 160 -19.13 10.63 5.48
C GLY A 160 -18.22 10.06 4.39
N LYS A 161 -17.06 10.70 4.14
CA LYS A 161 -16.07 10.20 3.18
C LYS A 161 -15.33 8.97 3.71
N ASN A 162 -15.09 8.91 5.03
CA ASN A 162 -14.51 7.73 5.68
C ASN A 162 -15.45 6.52 5.59
N LEU A 163 -16.75 6.71 5.83
CA LEU A 163 -17.75 5.64 5.71
C LEU A 163 -17.83 5.09 4.28
N LEU A 164 -17.88 5.96 3.27
CA LEU A 164 -17.89 5.54 1.87
C LEU A 164 -16.59 4.81 1.49
N PHE A 165 -15.45 5.26 2.03
CA PHE A 165 -14.17 4.58 1.87
C PHE A 165 -14.22 3.17 2.50
N TRP A 166 -14.74 3.01 3.72
CA TRP A 166 -14.87 1.70 4.36
C TRP A 166 -15.79 0.77 3.58
N ALA A 167 -16.95 1.27 3.14
CA ALA A 167 -17.95 0.51 2.40
C ALA A 167 -17.42 -0.07 1.07
N THR A 168 -16.44 0.60 0.46
CA THR A 168 -15.82 0.14 -0.81
C THR A 168 -14.55 -0.66 -0.57
N ASN A 169 -13.72 -0.25 0.38
CA ASN A 169 -12.40 -0.84 0.62
C ASN A 169 -12.50 -2.21 1.32
N ILE A 170 -13.41 -2.37 2.29
CA ILE A 170 -13.55 -3.63 3.04
C ILE A 170 -13.99 -4.78 2.13
N PRO A 171 -15.10 -4.71 1.36
CA PRO A 171 -15.52 -5.83 0.52
C PRO A 171 -14.48 -6.16 -0.56
N PHE A 172 -13.83 -5.16 -1.15
CA PHE A 172 -12.79 -5.36 -2.14
C PHE A 172 -11.59 -6.12 -1.58
N ASN A 173 -11.10 -5.74 -0.40
CA ASN A 173 -9.98 -6.45 0.22
C ASN A 173 -10.37 -7.88 0.61
N LEU A 174 -11.58 -8.09 1.14
CA LEU A 174 -12.06 -9.43 1.47
C LEU A 174 -12.18 -10.31 0.22
N PHE A 175 -12.66 -9.75 -0.90
CA PHE A 175 -12.66 -10.44 -2.19
C PHE A 175 -11.22 -10.84 -2.60
N LEU A 176 -10.27 -9.91 -2.54
CA LEU A 176 -8.87 -10.19 -2.88
C LEU A 176 -8.26 -11.26 -1.97
N PHE A 177 -8.51 -11.22 -0.66
CA PHE A 177 -7.97 -12.20 0.27
C PHE A 177 -8.62 -13.57 0.19
N TYR A 178 -9.89 -13.63 -0.20
CA TYR A 178 -10.59 -14.89 -0.38
C TYR A 178 -10.20 -15.56 -1.71
N PHE A 179 -10.21 -14.80 -2.81
CA PHE A 179 -10.07 -15.36 -4.15
C PHE A 179 -8.66 -15.28 -4.73
N ILE A 180 -7.84 -14.27 -4.39
CA ILE A 180 -6.56 -14.03 -5.07
C ILE A 180 -5.36 -14.40 -4.18
N ALA A 181 -5.40 -14.01 -2.90
CA ALA A 181 -4.29 -14.21 -1.97
C ALA A 181 -3.85 -15.67 -1.80
N PRO A 182 -4.74 -16.69 -1.75
CA PRO A 182 -4.30 -18.08 -1.60
C PRO A 182 -3.44 -18.56 -2.78
N TYR A 183 -3.79 -18.17 -4.01
CA TYR A 183 -3.02 -18.53 -5.20
C TYR A 183 -1.68 -17.80 -5.24
N LEU A 184 -1.67 -16.51 -4.91
CA LEU A 184 -0.43 -15.74 -4.81
C LEU A 184 0.53 -16.37 -3.79
N LEU A 185 0.03 -16.73 -2.61
CA LEU A 185 0.88 -17.31 -1.55
C LEU A 185 1.50 -18.64 -2.00
N ARG A 186 0.77 -19.48 -2.75
CA ARG A 186 1.30 -20.73 -3.31
C ARG A 186 2.41 -20.52 -4.34
N VAL A 187 2.36 -19.43 -5.11
CA VAL A 187 3.41 -19.10 -6.10
C VAL A 187 4.62 -18.42 -5.44
N MET A 188 4.41 -17.76 -4.30
CA MET A 188 5.43 -17.01 -3.57
C MET A 188 6.31 -17.89 -2.65
N MET A 189 5.78 -19.01 -2.15
CA MET A 189 6.49 -19.97 -1.29
C MET A 189 7.24 -21.00 -2.14
#